data_AF-A0A8I1Y903-F1
#
_entry.id   AF-A0A8I1Y903-F1
#
_cell.length_a   1.000
_cell.length_b   1.000
_cell.length_c   1.000
_cell.angle_alpha   90.00
_cell.angle_beta   90.00
_cell.angle_gamma   90.00
#
_symmetry.space_group_name_H-M   'P 1'
#
loop_
_entity.id
_entity.type
_entity.pdbx_description
1 polymer ?
#
loop_
_entity_poly.entity_id
_entity_poly.type
_entity_poly.pdbx_seq_one_letter_code
_entity_poly.pdbx_strand_id
1 'polypeptide(L)' 'MDVTYYVALPFVMADDGVAAGEAVECLSANAAVMRAEALSRKPGCAGAIAFSRSGDPASSAMPS' A
#
# COMPACT_ATOMS: atom_id res chain seq x y z
N MET A 1 9.46 -15.31 13.05
CA MET A 1 9.57 -15.64 11.60
C MET A 1 9.23 -14.37 10.86
N ASP A 2 10.19 -13.71 10.22
CA ASP A 2 9.93 -12.44 9.55
C ASP A 2 9.04 -12.67 8.31
N VAL A 3 7.84 -12.08 8.31
CA VAL A 3 6.93 -12.14 7.16
C VAL A 3 6.98 -10.80 6.45
N THR A 4 7.33 -10.83 5.16
CA THR A 4 7.33 -9.63 4.32
C THR A 4 6.03 -9.53 3.55
N TYR A 5 5.30 -8.43 3.78
CA TYR A 5 4.07 -8.10 3.07
C TYR A 5 4.35 -6.97 2.08
N TYR A 6 3.82 -7.09 0.87
CA TYR A 6 3.94 -6.07 -0.18
C TYR A 6 2.58 -5.42 -0.40
N VAL A 7 2.55 -4.09 -0.49
CA VAL A 7 1.30 -3.32 -0.58
C VAL A 7 1.44 -2.25 -1.66
N ALA A 8 0.38 -2.08 -2.45
CA ALA A 8 0.17 -0.92 -3.30
C ALA A 8 -0.95 -0.05 -2.72
N LEU A 9 -0.68 1.24 -2.55
CA LEU A 9 -1.64 2.21 -1.99
C LEU A 9 -1.85 3.37 -2.96
N PRO A 10 -3.08 3.55 -3.49
CA PRO A 10 -3.42 4.74 -4.27
C PRO A 10 -3.66 5.93 -3.35
N PHE A 11 -3.42 7.11 -3.89
CA PHE A 11 -3.87 8.37 -3.34
C PHE A 11 -4.89 8.98 -4.30
N VAL A 12 -6.05 9.37 -3.79
CA VAL A 12 -7.15 9.93 -4.57
C VAL A 12 -7.36 11.39 -4.23
N MET A 13 -7.82 12.17 -5.21
CA MET A 13 -8.27 13.53 -4.96
C MET A 13 -9.53 13.50 -4.09
N ALA A 14 -9.52 14.29 -3.04
CA ALA A 14 -10.62 14.48 -2.10
C ALA A 14 -10.93 15.98 -1.97
N ASP A 15 -12.06 16.32 -1.36
CA ASP A 15 -12.54 17.70 -1.26
C ASP A 15 -11.57 18.61 -0.47
N ASP A 16 -10.82 18.04 0.48
CA ASP A 16 -9.83 18.72 1.32
C ASP A 16 -8.37 18.50 0.87
N GLY A 17 -8.16 17.84 -0.28
CA GLY A 17 -6.83 17.62 -0.85
C GLY A 17 -6.63 16.19 -1.36
N VAL A 18 -5.74 15.44 -0.71
CA VAL A 18 -5.35 14.10 -1.15
C VAL A 18 -5.56 13.11 0.00
N ALA A 19 -6.35 12.06 -0.27
CA ALA A 19 -6.64 11.00 0.68
C ALA A 19 -6.04 9.66 0.23
N ALA A 20 -5.69 8.80 1.18
CA ALA A 20 -5.33 7.42 0.87
C ALA A 20 -6.59 6.65 0.43
N GLY A 21 -6.47 5.91 -0.67
CA GLY A 21 -7.50 4.97 -1.12
C GLY A 21 -7.32 3.57 -0.52
N GLU A 22 -7.96 2.57 -1.14
CA GLU A 22 -7.89 1.20 -0.66
C GLU A 22 -6.53 0.55 -0.95
N ALA A 23 -5.90 0.02 0.11
CA ALA A 23 -4.64 -0.71 0.03
C ALA A 23 -4.85 -2.07 -0.64
N VAL A 24 -3.94 -2.45 -1.53
CA VAL A 24 -3.95 -3.75 -2.21
C VAL A 24 -2.71 -4.54 -1.80
N GLU A 25 -2.92 -5.63 -1.09
CA GLU A 25 -1.86 -6.58 -0.78
C GLU A 25 -1.42 -7.36 -2.02
N CYS A 26 -0.12 -7.60 -2.11
CA CYS A 26 0.53 -8.22 -3.26
C CYS A 26 1.49 -9.32 -2.78
N LEU A 27 1.66 -10.34 -3.62
CA LEU A 27 2.50 -11.50 -3.30
C LEU A 27 4.00 -11.25 -3.50
N SER A 28 4.38 -10.14 -4.14
CA SER A 28 5.78 -9.77 -4.38
C SER A 28 5.94 -8.25 -4.56
N ALA A 29 7.18 -7.77 -4.45
CA ALA A 29 7.52 -6.38 -4.71
C ALA A 29 7.16 -5.95 -6.14
N ASN A 30 7.46 -6.77 -7.15
CA ASN A 30 7.15 -6.46 -8.54
C ASN A 30 5.63 -6.36 -8.76
N ALA A 31 4.85 -7.26 -8.14
CA ALA A 31 3.40 -7.18 -8.19
C ALA A 31 2.87 -5.89 -7.56
N ALA A 32 3.43 -5.45 -6.43
CA ALA A 32 3.06 -4.19 -5.80
C ALA A 32 3.40 -2.97 -6.68
N VAL A 33 4.56 -2.95 -7.33
CA VAL A 33 4.97 -1.86 -8.25
C VAL A 33 4.02 -1.79 -9.45
N MET A 34 3.80 -2.90 -10.14
CA MET A 34 2.86 -2.96 -11.27
C MET A 34 1.45 -2.53 -10.85
N ARG A 35 1.03 -2.91 -9.63
CA ARG A 35 -0.27 -2.53 -9.11
C ARG A 35 -0.35 -1.04 -8.81
N ALA A 36 0.67 -0.46 -8.19
CA ALA A 36 0.74 0.98 -7.94
C ALA A 36 0.74 1.78 -9.25
N GLU A 37 1.49 1.33 -10.27
CA GLU A 37 1.50 1.95 -11.60
C GLU A 37 0.12 1.89 -12.29
N ALA A 38 -0.58 0.77 -12.18
CA ALA A 38 -1.95 0.66 -12.71
C ALA A 38 -2.93 1.55 -11.94
N LEU A 39 -2.78 1.65 -10.62
CA LEU A 39 -3.62 2.48 -9.76
C LEU A 39 -3.41 3.97 -10.01
N SER A 40 -2.17 4.44 -10.18
CA SER A 40 -1.85 5.85 -10.40
C SER A 40 -2.45 6.42 -11.68
N ARG A 41 -2.76 5.57 -12.66
CA ARG A 41 -3.40 5.94 -13.94
C ARG A 41 -4.92 6.06 -13.86
N LYS A 42 -5.55 5.68 -12.75
CA LYS A 42 -7.00 5.76 -12.61
C LYS A 42 -7.45 7.23 -12.59
N PRO A 43 -8.55 7.59 -13.26
CA PRO A 43 -9.14 8.92 -13.13
C PRO A 43 -9.39 9.27 -11.67
N GLY A 44 -9.00 10.47 -11.25
CA GLY A 44 -9.12 10.93 -9.86
C GLY A 44 -8.04 10.43 -8.91
N CYS A 45 -7.06 9.63 -9.36
CA CYS A 45 -5.86 9.36 -8.58
C CYS A 45 -4.88 10.54 -8.65
N ALA A 46 -4.39 10.97 -7.50
CA ALA A 46 -3.27 11.89 -7.34
C ALA A 46 -1.91 11.18 -7.49
N GLY A 47 -1.89 9.86 -7.29
CA GLY A 47 -0.71 9.02 -7.41
C GLY A 47 -0.90 7.68 -6.72
N ALA A 48 0.16 6.88 -6.65
CA ALA A 48 0.17 5.65 -5.86
C ALA A 48 1.60 5.31 -5.44
N ILE A 49 1.73 4.59 -4.33
CA ILE A 49 3.02 4.08 -3.84
C ILE A 49 2.97 2.57 -3.71
N ALA A 50 4.11 1.93 -3.90
CA ALA A 50 4.35 0.54 -3.54
C ALA A 50 5.36 0.49 -2.39
N PHE A 51 5.07 -0.29 -1.36
CA PHE A 51 5.98 -0.47 -0.23
C PHE A 51 5.91 -1.91 0.30
N SER A 52 6.96 -2.32 0.99
CA SER A 52 6.99 -3.58 1.73
C SER A 52 7.18 -3.32 3.21
N ARG A 53 6.56 -4.17 4.04
CA ARG A 53 6.81 -4.21 5.47
C ARG A 53 7.27 -5.61 5.82
N SER A 54 8.47 -5.70 6.39
CA SER A 54 9.00 -6.91 7.02
C SER A 54 8.82 -6.73 8.53
N GLY A 55 8.26 -7.75 9.18
CA GLY A 55 8.09 -7.77 10.62
C GLY A 55 7.83 -9.19 11.12
N ASP A 56 8.25 -9.45 12.36
CA ASP A 56 7.81 -10.65 13.06
C ASP A 56 6.31 -10.49 13.40
N PRO A 57 5.42 -11.42 13.01
CA PRO A 57 4.01 -11.39 13.37
C PRO A 57 3.77 -11.39 14.89
N ALA A 58 4.77 -11.75 15.71
CA ALA A 58 4.72 -11.64 17.17
C ALA A 58 4.91 -10.21 17.70
N SER A 59 5.34 -9.26 16.87
CA SER A 59 5.68 -7.89 17.31
C SER A 59 4.48 -6.94 17.42
N SER A 60 3.25 -7.39 17.14
CA SER A 60 2.03 -6.58 17.31
C SER A 60 1.41 -6.66 18.71
N ALA A 61 2.11 -7.25 19.68
CA ALA A 61 1.73 -7.16 21.09
C ALA A 61 2.04 -5.75 21.61
N MET A 62 1.10 -4.82 21.46
CA MET A 62 1.02 -3.67 22.37
C MET A 62 0.67 -4.23 23.75
N PRO A 63 1.54 -4.13 24.78
CA PRO A 63 1.12 -4.45 26.13
C PRO A 63 0.04 -3.43 26.56
N SER A 64 -1.11 -3.96 26.96
CA SER A 64 -2.23 -3.27 27.60
C SER A 64 -1.82 -2.57 28.89
#